data_AF-A0A7C9P2E5-F1
#
_entry.id   AF-A0A7C9P2E5-F1
#
_cell.length_a   1.000
_cell.length_b   1.000
_cell.length_c   1.000
_cell.angle_alpha   90.00
_cell.angle_beta   90.00
_cell.angle_gamma   90.00
#
_symmetry.space_group_name_H-M   'P 1'
#
loop_
_entity.id
_entity.type
_entity.pdbx_description
1 polymer ?
#
loop_
_entity_poly.entity_id
_entity_poly.type
_entity_poly.pdbx_seq_one_letter_code
_entity_poly.pdbx_strand_id
1 'polypeptide(L)'
;MSPSTLTTAGILLITVSGVAFGGASLLAHILGRIPGYLDNPVRRGLWRAGHAHAGVLVLFSLVALIYLDQADLSPGFRSLAQWLIVAAPVLMPLGFFLSVVRPKDTRPNRLIWLTGLGGASLAAGTIILGIGLL
;
A
#
# COMPACT_ATOMS: atom_id res chain seq x y z
N MET A 1 9.53 0.09 -21.10
CA MET A 1 8.27 -0.29 -20.43
C MET A 1 7.20 -0.53 -21.48
N SER A 2 6.34 -1.53 -21.29
CA SER A 2 5.20 -1.80 -22.16
C SER A 2 4.08 -0.75 -21.92
N PRO A 3 3.14 -0.56 -22.88
CA PRO A 3 2.04 0.39 -22.70
C PRO A 3 1.19 0.11 -21.44
N SER A 4 0.97 -1.16 -21.10
CA SER A 4 0.18 -1.56 -19.92
C SER A 4 0.87 -1.22 -18.59
N THR A 5 2.18 -1.46 -18.48
CA THR A 5 2.95 -1.10 -17.29
C THR A 5 3.09 0.42 -17.17
N LEU A 6 3.17 1.15 -18.29
CA LEU A 6 3.17 2.62 -18.30
C LEU A 6 1.84 3.21 -17.78
N THR A 7 0.70 2.70 -18.25
CA THR A 7 -0.62 3.13 -17.73
C THR A 7 -0.74 2.86 -16.23
N THR A 8 -0.28 1.69 -15.79
CA THR A 8 -0.30 1.33 -14.37
C THR A 8 0.60 2.23 -13.53
N ALA A 9 1.80 2.57 -14.03
CA ALA A 9 2.69 3.53 -13.38
C ALA A 9 2.04 4.91 -13.26
N GLY A 10 1.35 5.38 -14.31
CA GLY A 10 0.57 6.62 -14.27
C GLY A 10 -0.52 6.61 -13.20
N ILE A 11 -1.27 5.51 -13.07
CA ILE A 11 -2.28 5.34 -12.02
C ILE A 11 -1.63 5.38 -10.63
N LEU A 12 -0.53 4.66 -10.42
CA LEU A 12 0.21 4.66 -9.15
C LEU A 12 0.74 6.06 -8.79
N LEU A 13 1.21 6.84 -9.76
CA LEU A 13 1.64 8.21 -9.51
C LEU A 13 0.48 9.11 -9.05
N ILE A 14 -0.72 8.91 -9.59
CA ILE A 14 -1.92 9.64 -9.13
C ILE A 14 -2.24 9.29 -7.68
N THR A 15 -2.06 8.03 -7.25
CA THR A 15 -2.33 7.64 -5.84
C THR A 15 -1.39 8.30 -4.83
N VAL A 16 -0.20 8.78 -5.26
CA VAL A 16 0.72 9.56 -4.42
C VAL A 16 0.03 10.80 -3.84
N SER A 17 -0.87 11.44 -4.58
CA SER A 17 -1.69 12.56 -4.05
C SER A 17 -2.53 12.13 -2.85
N GLY A 18 -3.08 10.91 -2.87
CA GLY A 18 -3.79 10.33 -1.73
C GLY A 18 -2.86 10.02 -0.56
N VAL A 19 -1.63 9.58 -0.82
CA VAL A 19 -0.60 9.39 0.22
C VAL A 19 -0.24 10.72 0.88
N ALA A 20 -0.04 11.78 0.08
CA ALA A 20 0.24 13.13 0.57
C ALA A 20 -0.91 13.67 1.43
N PHE A 21 -2.16 13.48 0.99
CA PHE A 21 -3.34 13.81 1.79
C PHE A 21 -3.37 13.05 3.12
N GLY A 22 -3.02 11.75 3.11
CA GLY A 22 -2.87 10.97 4.33
C GLY A 22 -1.83 11.57 5.28
N GLY A 23 -0.66 11.96 4.78
CA GLY A 23 0.39 12.62 5.57
C GLY A 23 -0.06 13.96 6.15
N ALA A 24 -0.71 14.80 5.33
CA ALA A 24 -1.29 16.06 5.78
C ALA A 24 -2.36 15.86 6.86
N SER A 25 -3.18 14.80 6.72
CA SER A 25 -4.17 14.43 7.72
C SER A 25 -3.51 14.04 9.05
N LEU A 26 -2.45 13.23 9.03
CA LEU A 26 -1.71 12.90 10.27
C LEU A 26 -1.11 14.15 10.92
N LEU A 27 -0.51 15.03 10.10
CA LEU A 27 0.05 16.30 10.59
C LEU A 27 -1.03 17.17 11.24
N ALA A 28 -2.19 17.31 10.60
CA ALA A 28 -3.32 18.07 11.14
C ALA A 28 -3.82 17.50 12.48
N HIS A 29 -3.89 16.17 12.63
CA HIS A 29 -4.25 15.56 13.91
C HIS A 29 -3.24 15.86 15.03
N ILE A 30 -1.94 15.90 14.70
CA ILE A 30 -0.88 16.20 15.65
C ILE A 30 -0.91 17.68 16.05
N LEU A 31 -0.88 18.58 15.07
CA LEU A 31 -0.84 20.03 15.30
C LEU A 31 -2.12 20.54 15.97
N GLY A 32 -3.28 20.04 15.53
CA GLY A 32 -4.58 20.40 16.08
C GLY A 32 -4.92 19.71 17.40
N ARG A 33 -4.08 18.79 17.90
CA ARG A 33 -4.34 17.98 19.11
C ARG A 33 -5.73 17.35 19.11
N ILE A 34 -6.15 16.82 17.97
CA ILE A 34 -7.49 16.27 17.78
C ILE A 34 -7.69 15.07 18.74
N PRO A 35 -8.77 15.05 19.56
CA PRO A 35 -9.04 13.95 20.47
C PRO A 35 -9.14 12.58 19.76
N GLY A 36 -8.65 11.54 20.42
CA GLY A 36 -8.60 10.16 19.92
C GLY A 36 -7.50 9.88 18.89
N TYR A 37 -6.52 10.78 18.72
CA TYR A 37 -5.29 10.47 17.98
C TYR A 37 -4.05 10.43 18.88
N LEU A 38 -3.75 11.52 19.60
CA LEU A 38 -2.55 11.57 20.45
C LEU A 38 -2.65 10.72 21.73
N ASP A 39 -3.86 10.57 22.23
CA ASP A 39 -4.27 9.82 23.41
C ASP A 39 -4.65 8.35 23.12
N ASN A 40 -4.75 7.96 21.84
CA ASN A 40 -5.04 6.59 21.42
C ASN A 40 -3.81 5.97 20.72
N PRO A 41 -2.97 5.21 21.44
CA PRO A 41 -1.72 4.68 20.89
C PRO A 41 -1.94 3.67 19.76
N VAL A 42 -3.04 2.89 19.80
CA VAL A 42 -3.37 1.90 18.77
C VAL A 42 -3.75 2.60 17.46
N ARG A 43 -4.67 3.57 17.53
CA ARG A 43 -5.07 4.35 16.35
C ARG A 43 -3.89 5.13 15.76
N ARG A 44 -3.08 5.78 16.61
CA ARG A 44 -1.86 6.48 16.18
C ARG A 44 -0.87 5.55 15.49
N GLY A 45 -0.64 4.36 16.03
CA GLY A 45 0.28 3.37 15.46
C GLY A 45 -0.18 2.90 14.09
N LEU A 46 -1.44 2.47 13.97
CA LEU A 46 -1.98 1.93 12.72
C LEU A 46 -2.08 3.01 11.63
N TRP A 47 -2.52 4.23 11.95
CA TRP A 47 -2.59 5.31 10.95
C TRP A 47 -1.20 5.74 10.45
N ARG A 48 -0.19 5.78 11.33
CA ARG A 48 1.20 6.00 10.91
C ARG A 48 1.71 4.88 10.01
N ALA A 49 1.44 3.62 10.37
CA ALA A 49 1.81 2.46 9.56
C ALA A 49 1.13 2.50 8.19
N GLY A 50 -0.15 2.88 8.13
CA GLY A 50 -0.91 3.04 6.89
C GLY A 50 -0.27 4.05 5.93
N HIS A 51 0.06 5.25 6.41
CA HIS A 51 0.71 6.27 5.58
C HIS A 51 2.10 5.83 5.10
N ALA A 52 2.92 5.28 6.01
CA ALA A 52 4.27 4.82 5.68
C ALA A 52 4.26 3.70 4.62
N HIS A 53 3.41 2.69 4.79
CA HIS A 53 3.30 1.58 3.84
C HIS A 53 2.72 2.06 2.50
N ALA A 54 1.76 2.98 2.49
CA ALA A 54 1.22 3.52 1.23
C ALA A 54 2.32 4.14 0.37
N GLY A 55 3.15 5.01 0.95
CA GLY A 55 4.23 5.67 0.23
C GLY A 55 5.31 4.71 -0.26
N VAL A 56 5.86 3.88 0.64
CA VAL A 56 6.96 2.98 0.29
C VAL A 56 6.52 1.90 -0.70
N LEU A 57 5.30 1.39 -0.58
CA LEU A 57 4.80 0.34 -1.48
C LEU A 57 4.44 0.91 -2.85
N VAL A 58 3.94 2.15 -2.96
CA VAL A 58 3.76 2.80 -4.28
C VAL A 58 5.12 2.94 -4.98
N LEU A 59 6.13 3.43 -4.26
CA LEU A 59 7.50 3.54 -4.81
C LEU A 59 8.04 2.17 -5.22
N PHE A 60 7.88 1.16 -4.36
CA PHE A 60 8.28 -0.21 -4.65
C PHE A 60 7.58 -0.75 -5.92
N SER A 61 6.26 -0.57 -6.03
CA SER A 61 5.51 -1.02 -7.20
C SER A 61 5.98 -0.33 -8.48
N LEU A 62 6.27 0.98 -8.45
CA LEU A 62 6.83 1.70 -9.60
C LEU A 62 8.19 1.13 -10.05
N VAL A 63 9.06 0.82 -9.09
CA VAL A 63 10.36 0.18 -9.38
C VAL A 63 10.16 -1.24 -9.92
N ALA A 64 9.26 -2.03 -9.33
CA ALA A 64 8.97 -3.38 -9.77
C ALA A 64 8.44 -3.43 -11.21
N LEU A 65 7.63 -2.45 -11.64
CA LEU A 65 7.14 -2.38 -13.02
C LEU A 65 8.27 -2.22 -14.05
N ILE A 66 9.40 -1.62 -13.69
CA ILE A 66 10.57 -1.49 -14.57
C ILE A 66 11.18 -2.87 -14.86
N TYR A 67 11.25 -3.73 -13.83
CA TYR A 67 11.78 -5.09 -13.95
C TYR A 67 10.77 -6.07 -14.52
N LEU A 68 9.47 -5.83 -14.30
CA LEU A 68 8.41 -6.72 -14.75
C LEU A 68 8.42 -6.91 -16.27
N ASP A 69 8.77 -5.88 -17.05
CA ASP A 69 8.90 -5.98 -18.51
C ASP A 69 10.13 -6.79 -18.96
N GLN A 70 11.13 -6.94 -18.09
CA GLN A 70 12.40 -7.63 -18.38
C GLN A 70 12.41 -9.10 -17.94
N ALA A 71 11.50 -9.51 -17.05
CA ALA A 71 11.42 -10.87 -16.54
C ALA A 71 10.99 -11.87 -17.64
N ASP A 72 11.51 -13.09 -17.64
CA ASP A 72 11.07 -14.20 -18.49
C ASP A 72 9.83 -14.89 -17.89
N LEU A 73 8.72 -14.15 -17.88
CA LEU A 73 7.43 -14.62 -17.41
C LEU A 73 6.47 -14.79 -18.57
N SER A 74 5.71 -15.89 -18.54
CA SER A 74 4.55 -16.06 -19.42
C SER A 74 3.54 -14.92 -19.20
N PRO A 75 2.70 -14.58 -20.20
CA PRO A 75 1.78 -13.45 -20.09
C PRO A 75 0.86 -13.50 -18.87
N GLY A 76 0.44 -14.70 -18.47
CA GLY A 76 -0.40 -14.93 -17.28
C GLY A 76 0.33 -14.63 -15.98
N PHE A 77 1.54 -15.17 -15.79
CA PHE A 77 2.33 -14.92 -14.58
C PHE A 77 2.80 -13.47 -14.47
N ARG A 78 3.15 -12.84 -15.60
CA ARG A 78 3.48 -11.41 -15.64
C ARG A 78 2.31 -10.55 -15.17
N SER A 79 1.12 -10.81 -15.71
CA SER A 79 -0.10 -10.09 -15.31
C SER A 79 -0.43 -10.33 -13.84
N LEU A 80 -0.32 -11.57 -13.37
CA LEU A 80 -0.53 -11.92 -11.97
C LEU A 80 0.44 -11.18 -11.03
N ALA A 81 1.74 -11.19 -11.34
CA ALA A 81 2.75 -10.48 -10.55
C ALA A 81 2.47 -8.97 -10.50
N GLN A 82 2.08 -8.36 -11.63
CA GLN A 82 1.67 -6.95 -11.68
C GLN A 82 0.52 -6.66 -10.73
N TRP A 83 -0.57 -7.42 -10.83
CA TRP A 83 -1.76 -7.23 -9.99
C TRP A 83 -1.43 -7.40 -8.52
N LEU A 84 -0.66 -8.43 -8.17
CA LEU A 84 -0.29 -8.72 -6.79
C LEU A 84 0.57 -7.60 -6.17
N ILE A 85 1.55 -7.09 -6.92
CA ILE A 85 2.43 -6.00 -6.45
C ILE A 85 1.66 -4.67 -6.37
N VAL A 86 0.76 -4.38 -7.31
CA VAL A 86 -0.01 -3.13 -7.36
C VAL A 86 -1.16 -3.12 -6.36
N ALA A 87 -1.70 -4.28 -5.98
CA ALA A 87 -2.73 -4.37 -4.95
C ALA A 87 -2.20 -4.05 -3.54
N ALA A 88 -0.93 -4.39 -3.26
CA ALA A 88 -0.31 -4.19 -1.94
C ALA A 88 -0.37 -2.74 -1.40
N PRO A 89 0.03 -1.69 -2.16
CA PRO A 89 -0.08 -0.29 -1.72
C PRO A 89 -1.52 0.21 -1.51
N VAL A 90 -2.54 -0.56 -1.92
CA VAL A 90 -3.96 -0.22 -1.70
C VAL A 90 -4.51 -0.99 -0.50
N LEU A 91 -4.41 -2.32 -0.53
CA LEU A 91 -4.98 -3.19 0.49
C LEU A 91 -4.38 -2.92 1.88
N MET A 92 -3.05 -2.78 1.94
CA MET A 92 -2.36 -2.71 3.21
C MET A 92 -2.68 -1.40 3.97
N PRO A 93 -2.59 -0.22 3.34
CA PRO A 93 -2.99 1.03 3.99
C PRO A 93 -4.48 1.08 4.32
N LEU A 94 -5.36 0.56 3.46
CA LEU A 94 -6.80 0.50 3.77
C LEU A 94 -7.07 -0.32 5.03
N GLY A 95 -6.40 -1.46 5.21
CA GLY A 95 -6.52 -2.25 6.44
C GLY A 95 -6.05 -1.50 7.69
N PHE A 96 -4.93 -0.78 7.57
CA PHE A 96 -4.40 0.03 8.67
C PHE A 96 -5.33 1.19 9.06
N PHE A 97 -5.84 1.95 8.10
CA PHE A 97 -6.72 3.09 8.38
C PHE A 97 -8.12 2.67 8.79
N LEU A 98 -8.75 1.76 8.04
CA LEU A 98 -10.15 1.41 8.21
C LEU A 98 -10.39 0.45 9.39
N SER A 99 -9.36 -0.19 9.92
CA SER A 99 -9.50 -1.02 11.12
C SER A 99 -9.75 -0.20 12.39
N VAL A 100 -9.44 1.11 12.39
CA VAL A 100 -9.55 2.02 13.54
C VAL A 100 -10.04 3.41 13.11
N VAL A 101 -11.20 3.45 12.45
CA VAL A 101 -11.79 4.69 11.91
C VAL A 101 -12.22 5.63 13.04
N ARG A 102 -12.87 5.10 14.08
CA ARG A 102 -13.45 5.95 15.13
C ARG A 102 -12.35 6.38 16.10
N PRO A 103 -12.35 7.63 16.59
CA PRO A 103 -11.33 8.11 17.52
C PRO A 103 -11.17 7.26 18.80
N LYS A 104 -12.27 6.63 19.24
CA LYS A 104 -12.33 5.73 20.40
C LYS A 104 -11.92 4.27 20.13
N ASP A 105 -11.62 3.89 18.90
CA ASP A 105 -11.27 2.50 18.57
C ASP A 105 -9.88 2.18 19.16
N THR A 106 -9.84 1.40 20.24
CA THR A 106 -8.60 0.94 20.91
C THR A 106 -8.15 -0.45 20.48
N ARG A 107 -8.88 -1.06 19.54
CA ARG A 107 -8.55 -2.35 18.92
C ARG A 107 -8.97 -2.31 17.45
N PRO A 108 -8.23 -2.95 16.54
CA PRO A 108 -8.63 -3.02 15.14
C PRO A 108 -9.89 -3.88 14.96
N ASN A 109 -10.77 -3.45 14.04
CA ASN A 109 -11.86 -4.28 13.54
C ASN A 109 -11.37 -5.27 12.46
N ARG A 110 -12.30 -6.07 11.91
CA ARG A 110 -11.97 -7.12 10.91
C ARG A 110 -11.32 -6.61 9.63
N LEU A 111 -11.42 -5.32 9.29
CA LEU A 111 -10.75 -4.77 8.11
C LEU A 111 -9.23 -4.82 8.21
N ILE A 112 -8.65 -5.08 9.39
CA ILE A 112 -7.20 -5.35 9.53
C ILE A 112 -6.74 -6.55 8.70
N TRP A 113 -7.63 -7.47 8.33
CA TRP A 113 -7.29 -8.57 7.41
C TRP A 113 -6.83 -8.09 6.04
N LEU A 114 -7.25 -6.89 5.59
CA LEU A 114 -6.74 -6.28 4.36
C LEU A 114 -5.22 -6.01 4.43
N THR A 115 -4.69 -5.71 5.61
CA THR A 115 -3.24 -5.58 5.84
C THR A 115 -2.53 -6.91 5.59
N GLY A 116 -3.06 -8.01 6.12
CA GLY A 116 -2.53 -9.36 5.88
C GLY A 116 -2.61 -9.75 4.41
N LEU A 117 -3.76 -9.51 3.76
CA LEU A 117 -3.96 -9.77 2.34
C LEU A 117 -3.00 -8.95 1.46
N GLY A 118 -2.79 -7.67 1.78
CA GLY A 118 -1.82 -6.83 1.09
C GLY A 118 -0.39 -7.34 1.25
N GLY A 119 -0.02 -7.81 2.45
CA GLY A 119 1.28 -8.43 2.70
C GLY A 119 1.49 -9.73 1.93
N ALA A 120 0.49 -10.62 1.93
CA ALA A 120 0.52 -11.86 1.17
C ALA A 120 0.60 -11.59 -0.34
N SER A 121 -0.16 -10.61 -0.83
CA SER A 121 -0.15 -10.16 -2.22
C SER A 121 1.25 -9.68 -2.62
N LEU A 122 1.84 -8.79 -1.82
CA LEU A 122 3.20 -8.30 -2.05
C LEU A 122 4.20 -9.46 -2.12
N ALA A 123 4.20 -10.34 -1.11
CA ALA A 123 5.14 -11.46 -1.03
C ALA A 123 5.01 -12.40 -2.24
N ALA A 124 3.80 -12.78 -2.62
CA ALA A 124 3.58 -13.64 -3.78
C ALA A 124 4.03 -12.95 -5.07
N GLY A 125 3.68 -11.68 -5.26
CA GLY A 125 4.05 -10.91 -6.45
C GLY A 125 5.57 -10.74 -6.59
N THR A 126 6.28 -10.45 -5.49
CA THR A 126 7.74 -10.29 -5.50
C THR A 126 8.47 -11.61 -5.69
N ILE A 127 7.95 -12.72 -5.16
CA ILE A 127 8.51 -14.06 -5.41
C ILE A 127 8.37 -14.40 -6.90
N ILE A 128 7.19 -14.22 -7.50
CA ILE A 128 6.97 -14.51 -8.93
C ILE A 128 7.91 -13.66 -9.80
N LEU A 129 7.96 -12.35 -9.54
CA LEU A 129 8.84 -11.45 -10.29
C LEU A 129 10.31 -11.80 -10.09
N GLY A 130 10.73 -12.06 -8.85
CA GLY A 130 12.12 -12.42 -8.53
C GLY A 130 12.56 -13.70 -9.21
N ILE A 131 11.73 -14.74 -9.21
CA ILE A 131 12.01 -15.99 -9.93
C ILE A 131 12.07 -15.75 -11.43
N GLY A 132 11.16 -14.97 -12.01
CA GLY A 132 11.17 -14.67 -13.44
C GLY A 132 12.34 -13.80 -13.91
N LEU A 133 13.10 -13.19 -13.00
CA LEU A 133 14.31 -12.42 -13.32
C LEU A 133 15.59 -13.26 -13.26
N LEU A 134 15.52 -14.49 -12.73
CA LEU A 134 16.64 -15.44 -12.63
C LEU A 134 16.61 -16.42 -13.79
#